data_AF-H8KAQ6-F1
#
_entry.id   AF-H8KAQ6-F1
#
_cell.length_a   1.000
_cell.length_b   1.000
_cell.length_c   1.000
_cell.angle_alpha   90.00
_cell.angle_beta   90.00
_cell.angle_gamma   90.00
#
_symmetry.space_group_name_H-M   'P 1'
#
loop_
_entity.id
_entity.type
_entity.pdbx_description
1 polymer ?
#
loop_
_entity_poly.entity_id
_entity_poly.type
_entity_poly.pdbx_seq_one_letter_code
_entity_poly.pdbx_strand_id
1 'polypeptide(L)'
;MARSQENHQKTIDPITGKLNLPKGIDLELDKIKITDLSNCRYSKRLLTKIMLINKMSKNMVDLNKIKKAIYFAKKYHGRQKRETGEFYYSHPLEVAYMVSDYLFRTDIIVTSILHDCIEDTLLTKEMIVKEFGYKIAGQVEDLTRVKKDKKISAAEVVKILYQQKKKELLLIKLFDRLHNVQTIGAKTHKKEQKTILETLQVFLALATYLKIPKVARQLHTHCLNITTNYKKLNLYNNTVPFSPLTPQ
;
A
#
# COMPACT_ATOMS: atom_id res chain seq x y z
N MET A 1 18.24 38.31 -8.16
CA MET A 1 18.67 37.71 -6.87
C MET A 1 18.25 36.24 -6.86
N ALA A 2 19.25 35.36 -6.97
CA ALA A 2 19.08 33.91 -7.07
C ALA A 2 18.72 33.29 -5.71
N ARG A 3 17.81 32.30 -5.68
CA ARG A 3 17.67 31.37 -4.57
C ARG A 3 17.80 29.93 -5.09
N SER A 4 18.82 29.29 -4.54
CA SER A 4 19.33 27.94 -4.80
C SER A 4 18.27 26.85 -4.71
N GLN A 5 18.28 25.96 -5.70
CA GLN A 5 17.68 24.63 -5.68
C GLN A 5 18.73 23.64 -5.18
N GLU A 6 18.57 23.07 -3.98
CA GLU A 6 19.36 21.91 -3.57
C GLU A 6 18.70 20.63 -4.09
N ASN A 7 19.19 20.18 -5.24
CA ASN A 7 19.06 18.81 -5.72
C ASN A 7 19.74 17.87 -4.71
N HIS A 8 18.96 17.05 -4.00
CA HIS A 8 19.51 15.84 -3.36
C HIS A 8 19.80 14.79 -4.45
N GLN A 9 20.91 15.03 -5.15
CA GLN A 9 21.62 14.06 -5.94
C GLN A 9 21.96 12.86 -5.04
N LYS A 10 21.65 11.64 -5.51
CA LYS A 10 22.20 10.41 -4.94
C LYS A 10 23.73 10.50 -5.02
N THR A 11 24.38 10.85 -3.93
CA THR A 11 25.83 10.71 -3.80
C THR A 11 26.12 9.24 -3.54
N ILE A 12 26.71 8.61 -4.56
CA ILE A 12 27.38 7.33 -4.44
C ILE A 12 28.78 7.67 -3.95
N ASP A 13 29.10 7.37 -2.69
CA ASP A 13 30.49 7.43 -2.23
C ASP A 13 31.27 6.26 -2.86
N PRO A 14 32.34 6.53 -3.63
CA PRO A 14 33.21 5.50 -4.14
C PRO A 14 34.33 5.22 -3.12
N ILE A 15 34.79 3.96 -3.08
CA ILE A 15 36.00 3.46 -2.38
C ILE A 15 35.76 3.02 -0.92
N THR A 16 35.15 1.85 -0.74
CA THR A 16 35.81 0.62 -0.25
C THR A 16 34.77 -0.49 -0.14
N GLY A 17 34.97 -1.56 -0.91
CA GLY A 17 34.13 -2.76 -0.87
C GLY A 17 34.25 -3.47 0.48
N LYS A 18 33.23 -3.29 1.33
CA LYS A 18 32.70 -4.27 2.30
C LYS A 18 31.54 -3.60 3.04
N LEU A 19 30.32 -3.81 2.55
CA LEU A 19 29.15 -3.61 3.39
C LEU A 19 29.22 -4.73 4.45
N ASN A 20 29.70 -4.39 5.66
CA ASN A 20 29.61 -5.27 6.81
C ASN A 20 28.12 -5.47 7.16
N LEU A 21 27.51 -6.43 6.50
CA LEU A 21 26.25 -7.03 6.93
C LEU A 21 26.51 -7.66 8.30
N PRO A 22 25.73 -7.36 9.35
CA PRO A 22 25.84 -8.08 10.61
C PRO A 22 25.56 -9.56 10.35
N LYS A 23 26.60 -10.39 10.56
CA LYS A 23 26.52 -11.85 10.54
C LYS A 23 25.52 -12.31 11.59
N GLY A 24 24.69 -13.29 11.21
CA GLY A 24 23.96 -14.15 12.13
C GLY A 24 23.10 -13.41 13.15
N ILE A 25 21.92 -12.96 12.75
CA ILE A 25 20.86 -12.69 13.71
C ILE A 25 19.91 -13.87 13.68
N ASP A 26 20.25 -14.90 14.46
CA ASP A 26 19.25 -15.76 15.09
C ASP A 26 18.50 -14.88 16.09
N LEU A 27 17.41 -14.27 15.64
CA LEU A 27 16.41 -13.71 16.53
C LEU A 27 15.46 -14.85 16.85
N GLU A 28 15.67 -15.48 18.02
CA GLU A 28 14.64 -16.30 18.67
C GLU A 28 13.32 -15.51 18.67
N LEU A 29 12.41 -15.90 17.76
CA LEU A 29 11.08 -15.29 17.60
C LEU A 29 10.27 -15.33 18.89
N ASP A 30 10.63 -16.21 19.81
CA ASP A 30 10.02 -16.37 21.14
C ASP A 30 10.33 -15.17 22.07
N LYS A 31 11.28 -14.30 21.72
CA LYS A 31 11.65 -13.11 22.52
C LYS A 31 10.96 -11.82 22.10
N ILE A 32 10.24 -11.78 20.98
CA ILE A 32 9.50 -10.57 20.58
C ILE A 32 8.23 -10.47 21.44
N LYS A 33 8.27 -9.64 22.48
CA LYS A 33 7.12 -9.44 23.35
C LYS A 33 5.98 -8.80 22.56
N ILE A 34 4.74 -9.27 22.79
CA ILE A 34 3.52 -8.69 22.20
C ILE A 34 3.44 -7.17 22.46
N THR A 35 4.01 -6.71 23.58
CA THR A 35 4.12 -5.30 23.95
C THR A 35 4.81 -4.47 22.87
N ASP A 36 5.87 -4.98 22.24
CA ASP A 36 6.67 -4.25 21.26
C ASP A 36 5.94 -4.11 19.91
N LEU A 37 5.05 -5.05 19.61
CA LEU A 37 4.13 -4.94 18.47
C LEU A 37 2.89 -4.10 18.78
N SER A 38 2.49 -4.00 20.05
CA SER A 38 1.22 -3.38 20.47
C SER A 38 1.24 -1.85 20.56
N ASN A 39 2.41 -1.22 20.48
CA ASN A 39 2.58 0.24 20.55
C ASN A 39 2.00 1.02 19.35
N CYS A 40 1.28 0.34 18.45
CA CYS A 40 0.58 0.98 17.35
C CYS A 40 -0.88 0.51 17.28
N ARG A 41 -1.81 1.47 17.18
CA ARG A 41 -3.25 1.24 17.01
C ARG A 41 -3.56 0.27 15.86
N TYR A 42 -2.89 0.40 14.73
CA TYR A 42 -3.10 -0.46 13.55
C TYR A 42 -2.69 -1.92 13.82
N SER A 43 -1.53 -2.13 14.44
CA SER A 43 -1.07 -3.47 14.83
C SER A 43 -2.01 -4.10 15.86
N LYS A 44 -2.46 -3.32 16.86
CA LYS A 44 -3.41 -3.79 17.87
C LYS A 44 -4.74 -4.19 17.23
N ARG A 45 -5.32 -3.34 16.37
CA ARG A 45 -6.58 -3.64 15.66
C ARG A 45 -6.48 -4.91 14.83
N LEU A 46 -5.43 -5.06 14.02
CA LEU A 46 -5.23 -6.24 13.17
C LEU A 46 -5.06 -7.52 14.00
N LEU A 47 -4.19 -7.50 15.02
CA LEU A 47 -3.95 -8.67 15.86
C LEU A 47 -5.19 -9.07 16.66
N THR A 48 -5.90 -8.11 17.26
CA THR A 48 -7.16 -8.38 17.95
C THR A 48 -8.17 -9.05 17.03
N LYS A 49 -8.36 -8.52 15.82
CA LYS A 49 -9.28 -9.11 14.83
C LYS A 49 -8.88 -10.55 14.48
N ILE A 50 -7.60 -10.79 14.15
CA ILE A 50 -7.10 -12.12 13.80
C ILE A 50 -7.28 -13.11 14.96
N MET A 51 -6.96 -12.69 16.19
CA MET A 51 -7.15 -13.52 17.38
C MET A 51 -8.62 -13.89 17.60
N LEU A 52 -9.53 -12.93 17.43
CA LEU A 52 -10.98 -13.18 17.56
C LEU A 52 -11.47 -14.16 16.48
N ILE A 53 -11.11 -13.95 15.21
CA ILE A 53 -11.51 -14.84 14.12
C ILE A 53 -10.91 -16.24 14.33
N ASN A 54 -9.63 -16.37 14.74
CA ASN A 54 -9.02 -17.65 15.06
C ASN A 54 -9.74 -18.39 16.20
N LYS A 55 -10.28 -17.68 17.20
CA LYS A 55 -11.06 -18.29 18.28
C LYS A 55 -12.44 -18.76 17.83
N MET A 56 -13.03 -18.11 16.82
CA MET A 56 -14.39 -18.38 16.37
C MET A 56 -14.46 -19.30 15.13
N SER A 57 -13.35 -19.49 14.43
CA SER A 57 -13.28 -20.21 13.15
C SER A 57 -12.47 -21.51 13.27
N LYS A 58 -12.90 -22.54 12.55
CA LYS A 58 -12.10 -23.77 12.38
C LYS A 58 -10.86 -23.53 11.51
N ASN A 59 -10.91 -22.55 10.60
CA ASN A 59 -9.79 -22.19 9.73
C ASN A 59 -8.95 -21.13 10.42
N MET A 60 -7.92 -21.57 11.13
CA MET A 60 -6.98 -20.68 11.82
C MET A 60 -5.86 -20.22 10.88
N VAL A 61 -5.42 -18.97 11.06
CA VAL A 61 -4.19 -18.46 10.45
C VAL A 61 -3.03 -18.52 11.45
N ASP A 62 -1.82 -18.62 10.92
CA ASP A 62 -0.59 -18.65 11.70
C ASP A 62 -0.28 -17.26 12.26
N LEU A 63 -0.62 -17.07 13.54
CA LEU A 63 -0.43 -15.81 14.23
C LEU A 63 1.05 -15.42 14.36
N ASN A 64 1.96 -16.39 14.44
CA ASN A 64 3.39 -16.12 14.57
C ASN A 64 3.95 -15.57 13.26
N LYS A 65 3.59 -16.14 12.11
CA LYS A 65 3.94 -15.57 10.79
C LYS A 65 3.39 -14.16 10.60
N ILE A 66 2.16 -13.89 11.04
CA ILE A 66 1.55 -12.56 10.93
C ILE A 66 2.29 -11.57 11.85
N LYS A 67 2.54 -11.91 13.11
CA LYS A 67 3.35 -11.06 14.01
C LYS A 67 4.72 -10.76 13.43
N LYS A 68 5.39 -11.77 12.87
CA LYS A 68 6.67 -11.59 12.18
C LYS A 68 6.55 -10.62 11.00
N ALA A 69 5.51 -10.74 10.17
CA ALA A 69 5.27 -9.80 9.07
C ALA A 69 5.07 -8.36 9.56
N ILE A 70 4.30 -8.16 10.65
CA ILE A 70 4.12 -6.84 11.28
C ILE A 70 5.46 -6.29 11.76
N TYR A 71 6.29 -7.12 12.39
CA TYR A 71 7.64 -6.72 12.80
C TYR A 71 8.50 -6.31 11.61
N PHE A 72 8.48 -7.06 10.50
CA PHE A 72 9.20 -6.70 9.28
C PHE A 72 8.72 -5.37 8.71
N ALA A 73 7.41 -5.19 8.50
CA ALA A 73 6.86 -3.93 8.04
C ALA A 73 7.30 -2.75 8.93
N LYS A 74 7.24 -2.91 10.25
CA LYS A 74 7.74 -1.89 11.20
C LYS A 74 9.25 -1.68 11.11
N LYS A 75 10.05 -2.72 11.00
CA LYS A 75 11.52 -2.62 10.94
C LYS A 75 11.97 -1.85 9.71
N TYR A 76 11.38 -2.15 8.55
CA TYR A 76 11.82 -1.59 7.27
C TYR A 76 11.17 -0.23 6.95
N HIS A 77 9.91 0.00 7.40
CA HIS A 77 9.26 1.32 7.26
C HIS A 77 9.42 2.23 8.49
N GLY A 78 9.92 1.74 9.63
CA GLY A 78 9.77 2.40 10.94
C GLY A 78 10.51 3.71 11.14
N ARG A 79 11.48 4.04 10.28
CA ARG A 79 12.12 5.37 10.26
C ARG A 79 11.36 6.38 9.40
N GLN A 80 10.35 5.94 8.64
CA GLN A 80 9.54 6.79 7.77
C GLN A 80 8.22 7.13 8.46
N LYS A 81 7.93 8.43 8.57
CA LYS A 81 6.61 8.96 8.97
C LYS A 81 5.93 9.60 7.76
N ARG A 82 4.63 9.36 7.57
CA ARG A 82 3.79 10.07 6.60
C ARG A 82 3.76 11.56 6.93
N GLU A 83 3.42 12.39 5.96
CA GLU A 83 3.17 13.83 6.16
C GLU A 83 2.12 14.10 7.25
N THR A 84 1.21 13.14 7.49
CA THR A 84 0.18 13.17 8.54
C THR A 84 0.69 12.83 9.95
N GLY A 85 1.98 12.49 10.11
CA GLY A 85 2.59 12.11 11.40
C GLY A 85 2.46 10.63 11.77
N GLU A 86 1.67 9.83 11.05
CA GLU A 86 1.58 8.38 11.23
C GLU A 86 2.79 7.64 10.63
N PHE A 87 3.19 6.51 11.21
CA PHE A 87 4.25 5.69 10.64
C PHE A 87 3.82 5.02 9.33
N TYR A 88 4.74 4.90 8.36
CA TYR A 88 4.44 4.34 7.03
C TYR A 88 3.84 2.92 7.05
N TYR A 89 4.19 2.12 8.07
CA TYR A 89 3.63 0.78 8.23
C TYR A 89 2.13 0.77 8.58
N SER A 90 1.47 1.92 8.86
CA SER A 90 0.03 1.94 9.16
C SER A 90 -0.81 1.43 7.99
N HIS A 91 -0.46 1.79 6.77
CA HIS A 91 -1.22 1.46 5.57
C HIS A 91 -1.21 -0.03 5.23
N PRO A 92 -0.06 -0.73 5.15
CA PRO A 92 -0.05 -2.16 4.90
C PRO A 92 -0.85 -2.95 5.95
N LEU A 93 -0.85 -2.48 7.20
CA LEU A 93 -1.66 -3.09 8.27
C LEU A 93 -3.15 -2.84 8.09
N GLU A 94 -3.58 -1.65 7.66
CA GLU A 94 -4.99 -1.38 7.36
C GLU A 94 -5.46 -2.13 6.11
N VAL A 95 -4.60 -2.27 5.09
CA VAL A 95 -4.88 -3.11 3.92
C VAL A 95 -5.07 -4.56 4.34
N ALA A 96 -4.16 -5.13 5.14
CA ALA A 96 -4.30 -6.48 5.67
C ALA A 96 -5.56 -6.65 6.53
N TYR A 97 -5.91 -5.63 7.32
CA TYR A 97 -7.14 -5.61 8.10
C TYR A 97 -8.37 -5.74 7.20
N MET A 98 -8.47 -4.93 6.14
CA MET A 98 -9.61 -5.00 5.22
C MET A 98 -9.62 -6.29 4.39
N VAL A 99 -8.47 -6.74 3.89
CA VAL A 99 -8.36 -8.00 3.13
C VAL A 99 -8.83 -9.20 3.96
N SER A 100 -8.54 -9.21 5.27
CA SER A 100 -8.95 -10.30 6.16
C SER A 100 -10.46 -10.47 6.31
N ASP A 101 -11.29 -9.48 5.94
CA ASP A 101 -12.76 -9.64 5.88
C ASP A 101 -13.23 -10.50 4.70
N TYR A 102 -12.40 -10.63 3.66
CA TYR A 102 -12.76 -11.29 2.40
C TYR A 102 -11.96 -12.56 2.18
N LEU A 103 -10.72 -12.61 2.65
CA LEU A 103 -9.86 -13.78 2.49
C LEU A 103 -8.95 -13.98 3.70
N PHE A 104 -9.39 -14.85 4.61
CA PHE A 104 -8.72 -15.15 5.86
C PHE A 104 -7.71 -16.30 5.71
N ARG A 105 -6.56 -16.03 5.08
CA ARG A 105 -5.49 -17.00 4.82
C ARG A 105 -4.13 -16.42 5.18
N THR A 106 -3.27 -17.20 5.86
CA THR A 106 -1.97 -16.74 6.38
C THR A 106 -1.10 -16.06 5.32
N ASP A 107 -0.92 -16.70 4.16
CA ASP A 107 -0.09 -16.19 3.07
C ASP A 107 -0.62 -14.86 2.51
N ILE A 108 -1.94 -14.71 2.42
CA ILE A 108 -2.57 -13.50 1.92
C ILE A 108 -2.48 -12.34 2.91
N ILE A 109 -2.71 -12.60 4.20
CA ILE A 109 -2.56 -11.59 5.24
C ILE A 109 -1.10 -11.13 5.32
N VAL A 110 -0.14 -12.08 5.35
CA VAL A 110 1.29 -11.73 5.36
C VAL A 110 1.69 -10.96 4.10
N THR A 111 1.26 -11.40 2.92
CA THR A 111 1.52 -10.69 1.66
C THR A 111 0.96 -9.26 1.70
N SER A 112 -0.24 -9.08 2.23
CA SER A 112 -0.87 -7.75 2.36
C SER A 112 -0.05 -6.83 3.28
N ILE A 113 0.52 -7.36 4.37
CA ILE A 113 1.38 -6.60 5.29
C ILE A 113 2.70 -6.19 4.62
N LEU A 114 3.21 -6.99 3.69
CA LEU A 114 4.52 -6.80 3.05
C LEU A 114 4.45 -6.19 1.64
N HIS A 115 3.25 -5.88 1.13
CA HIS A 115 3.00 -5.67 -0.30
C HIS A 115 3.77 -4.50 -0.94
N ASP A 116 4.16 -3.50 -0.16
CA ASP A 116 4.90 -2.30 -0.56
C ASP A 116 6.36 -2.32 -0.08
N CYS A 117 6.75 -3.29 0.76
CA CYS A 117 8.07 -3.31 1.38
C CYS A 117 9.21 -3.43 0.35
N ILE A 118 9.05 -4.23 -0.71
CA ILE A 118 10.09 -4.33 -1.76
C ILE A 118 10.22 -3.01 -2.54
N GLU A 119 9.11 -2.27 -2.73
CA GLU A 119 9.10 -1.05 -3.54
C GLU A 119 9.67 0.15 -2.76
N ASP A 120 9.36 0.24 -1.46
CA ASP A 120 9.55 1.46 -0.67
C ASP A 120 10.64 1.33 0.42
N THR A 121 11.29 0.18 0.54
CA THR A 121 12.31 -0.09 1.56
C THR A 121 13.51 -0.89 1.02
N LEU A 122 14.47 -1.21 1.90
CA LEU A 122 15.62 -2.08 1.59
C LEU A 122 15.30 -3.59 1.71
N LEU A 123 14.06 -3.97 1.97
CA LEU A 123 13.67 -5.38 2.05
C LEU A 123 13.72 -6.02 0.66
N THR A 124 14.47 -7.11 0.51
CA THR A 124 14.56 -7.83 -0.77
C THR A 124 13.70 -9.10 -0.80
N LYS A 125 13.45 -9.62 -2.00
CA LYS A 125 12.74 -10.89 -2.20
C LYS A 125 13.44 -12.04 -1.48
N GLU A 126 14.76 -12.12 -1.53
CA GLU A 126 15.58 -13.17 -0.91
C GLU A 126 15.39 -13.18 0.60
N MET A 127 15.32 -11.99 1.21
CA MET A 127 15.02 -11.85 2.63
C MET A 127 13.62 -12.36 2.97
N ILE A 128 12.62 -12.08 2.12
CA ILE A 128 11.26 -12.58 2.32
C ILE A 128 11.21 -14.11 2.15
N VAL A 129 11.94 -14.67 1.18
CA VAL A 129 12.05 -16.13 0.98
C VAL A 129 12.56 -16.80 2.25
N LYS A 130 13.66 -16.29 2.83
CA LYS A 130 14.26 -16.85 4.05
C LYS A 130 13.27 -16.88 5.22
N GLU A 131 12.45 -15.85 5.34
CA GLU A 131 11.66 -15.62 6.56
C GLU A 131 10.21 -16.11 6.46
N PHE A 132 9.65 -16.18 5.25
CA PHE A 132 8.25 -16.48 4.96
C PHE A 132 8.04 -17.53 3.86
N GLY A 133 9.09 -17.91 3.13
CA GLY A 133 9.06 -18.92 2.07
C GLY A 133 8.75 -18.37 0.67
N TYR A 134 9.03 -19.18 -0.35
CA TYR A 134 8.93 -18.82 -1.76
C TYR A 134 7.55 -18.31 -2.20
N LYS A 135 6.48 -18.90 -1.68
CA LYS A 135 5.11 -18.52 -2.05
C LYS A 135 4.83 -17.05 -1.74
N ILE A 136 5.10 -16.62 -0.51
CA ILE A 136 4.86 -15.24 -0.06
C ILE A 136 5.80 -14.29 -0.78
N ALA A 137 7.08 -14.66 -0.93
CA ALA A 137 8.04 -13.84 -1.65
C ALA A 137 7.63 -13.58 -3.12
N GLY A 138 7.16 -14.61 -3.83
CA GLY A 138 6.63 -14.47 -5.19
C GLY A 138 5.38 -13.59 -5.23
N GLN A 139 4.45 -13.76 -4.29
CA GLN A 139 3.25 -12.92 -4.20
C GLN A 139 3.58 -11.44 -3.97
N VAL A 140 4.56 -11.11 -3.12
CA VAL A 140 4.98 -9.72 -2.88
C VAL A 140 5.70 -9.13 -4.10
N GLU A 141 6.57 -9.92 -4.76
CA GLU A 141 7.23 -9.51 -6.00
C GLU A 141 6.22 -9.22 -7.12
N ASP A 142 5.18 -10.05 -7.26
CA ASP A 142 4.11 -9.87 -8.23
C ASP A 142 3.41 -8.52 -8.05
N LEU A 143 3.17 -8.10 -6.80
CA LEU A 143 2.52 -6.85 -6.43
C LEU A 143 3.39 -5.60 -6.64
N THR A 144 4.71 -5.77 -6.66
CA THR A 144 5.71 -4.68 -6.79
C THR A 144 5.63 -4.03 -8.17
N ARG A 145 5.64 -2.69 -8.25
CA ARG A 145 5.54 -1.96 -9.53
C ARG A 145 6.86 -1.75 -10.25
N VAL A 146 7.98 -1.94 -9.55
CA VAL A 146 9.30 -1.92 -10.17
C VAL A 146 9.49 -3.26 -10.87
N LYS A 147 9.50 -3.24 -12.21
CA LYS A 147 9.72 -4.42 -13.06
C LYS A 147 10.97 -4.15 -13.89
N LYS A 148 12.02 -4.95 -13.69
CA LYS A 148 13.36 -4.70 -14.27
C LYS A 148 13.75 -3.23 -14.00
N ASP A 149 13.91 -2.42 -15.05
CA ASP A 149 14.34 -1.02 -14.95
C ASP A 149 13.21 0.00 -15.11
N LYS A 150 11.94 -0.46 -15.15
CA LYS A 150 10.77 0.42 -15.34
C LYS A 150 9.78 0.31 -14.19
N LYS A 151 9.36 1.46 -13.67
CA LYS A 151 8.24 1.55 -12.73
C LYS A 151 6.93 1.66 -13.48
N ILE A 152 6.13 0.59 -13.47
CA ILE A 152 4.82 0.57 -14.12
C ILE A 152 3.73 1.23 -13.26
N SER A 153 2.61 1.57 -13.88
CA SER A 153 1.42 2.05 -13.19
C SER A 153 0.77 0.96 -12.36
N ALA A 154 -0.02 1.34 -11.36
CA ALA A 154 -0.79 0.36 -10.59
C ALA A 154 -1.89 -0.29 -11.46
N ALA A 155 -2.40 0.44 -12.45
CA ALA A 155 -3.30 -0.08 -13.48
C ALA A 155 -2.65 -1.20 -14.32
N GLU A 156 -1.39 -1.03 -14.74
CA GLU A 156 -0.64 -2.07 -15.45
C GLU A 156 -0.41 -3.31 -14.58
N VAL A 157 -0.06 -3.15 -13.30
CA VAL A 157 0.05 -4.30 -12.36
C VAL A 157 -1.27 -5.07 -12.30
N VAL A 158 -2.41 -4.38 -12.18
CA VAL A 158 -3.74 -5.02 -12.16
C VAL A 158 -3.99 -5.80 -13.45
N LYS A 159 -3.66 -5.24 -14.62
CA LYS A 159 -3.83 -5.93 -15.92
C LYS A 159 -3.00 -7.21 -15.99
N ILE A 160 -1.73 -7.16 -15.55
CA ILE A 160 -0.84 -8.34 -15.51
C ILE A 160 -1.41 -9.42 -14.58
N LEU A 161 -1.81 -9.05 -13.36
CA LEU A 161 -2.37 -9.99 -12.38
C LEU A 161 -3.68 -10.62 -12.87
N TYR A 162 -4.51 -9.85 -13.57
CA TYR A 162 -5.74 -10.33 -14.20
C TYR A 162 -5.45 -11.38 -15.29
N GLN A 163 -4.51 -11.09 -16.20
CA GLN A 163 -4.09 -12.04 -17.24
C GLN A 163 -3.52 -13.33 -16.65
N GLN A 164 -2.80 -13.22 -15.53
CA GLN A 164 -2.24 -14.36 -14.79
C GLN A 164 -3.25 -15.07 -13.88
N LYS A 165 -4.53 -14.62 -13.84
CA LYS A 165 -5.60 -15.18 -13.00
C LYS A 165 -5.27 -15.16 -11.50
N LYS A 166 -4.46 -14.21 -11.03
CA LYS A 166 -4.04 -14.07 -9.61
C LYS A 166 -5.07 -13.30 -8.79
N LYS A 167 -6.25 -13.91 -8.59
CA LYS A 167 -7.41 -13.26 -7.96
C LYS A 167 -7.14 -12.77 -6.54
N GLU A 168 -6.36 -13.50 -5.74
CA GLU A 168 -6.01 -13.07 -4.39
C GLU A 168 -5.12 -11.82 -4.37
N LEU A 169 -4.22 -11.66 -5.33
CA LEU A 169 -3.35 -10.47 -5.42
C LEU A 169 -4.11 -9.26 -5.94
N LEU A 170 -5.07 -9.49 -6.85
CA LEU A 170 -6.02 -8.48 -7.27
C LEU A 170 -6.86 -7.92 -6.10
N LEU A 171 -7.26 -8.79 -5.16
CA LEU A 171 -7.94 -8.38 -3.94
C LEU A 171 -7.07 -7.43 -3.11
N ILE A 172 -5.80 -7.77 -2.91
CA ILE A 172 -4.83 -6.91 -2.20
C ILE A 172 -4.70 -5.56 -2.91
N LYS A 173 -4.52 -5.54 -4.25
CA LYS A 173 -4.43 -4.28 -5.02
C LYS A 173 -5.69 -3.44 -4.92
N LEU A 174 -6.87 -4.05 -4.85
CA LEU A 174 -8.13 -3.32 -4.69
C LEU A 174 -8.19 -2.61 -3.33
N PHE A 175 -7.84 -3.31 -2.24
CA PHE A 175 -7.84 -2.70 -0.90
C PHE A 175 -6.71 -1.71 -0.66
N ASP A 176 -5.54 -1.96 -1.26
CA ASP A 176 -4.46 -0.98 -1.36
C ASP A 176 -4.98 0.30 -2.03
N ARG A 177 -5.70 0.19 -3.15
CA ARG A 177 -6.29 1.37 -3.80
C ARG A 177 -7.33 2.06 -2.94
N LEU A 178 -8.22 1.31 -2.30
CA LEU A 178 -9.24 1.89 -1.42
C LEU A 178 -8.61 2.74 -0.33
N HIS A 179 -7.60 2.21 0.37
CA HIS A 179 -6.91 2.97 1.41
C HIS A 179 -6.16 4.18 0.83
N ASN A 180 -5.54 4.02 -0.35
CA ASN A 180 -4.85 5.11 -1.05
C ASN A 180 -5.76 6.29 -1.40
N VAL A 181 -7.03 6.01 -1.74
CA VAL A 181 -8.04 7.03 -2.07
C VAL A 181 -8.64 7.62 -0.79
N GLN A 182 -8.79 6.83 0.28
CA GLN A 182 -9.21 7.31 1.60
C GLN A 182 -8.21 8.29 2.22
N THR A 183 -6.90 8.08 2.00
CA THR A 183 -5.83 8.93 2.54
C THR A 183 -5.18 9.80 1.46
N ILE A 184 -5.93 10.19 0.43
CA ILE A 184 -5.34 10.83 -0.77
C ILE A 184 -4.75 12.21 -0.49
N GLY A 185 -5.30 12.95 0.49
CA GLY A 185 -4.92 14.34 0.79
C GLY A 185 -3.48 14.53 1.25
N ALA A 186 -2.74 13.46 1.54
CA ALA A 186 -1.31 13.48 1.83
C ALA A 186 -0.43 13.29 0.57
N LYS A 187 -1.00 13.40 -0.63
CA LYS A 187 -0.29 13.24 -1.91
C LYS A 187 -0.20 14.58 -2.63
N THR A 188 0.85 14.72 -3.45
CA THR A 188 0.94 15.84 -4.39
C THR A 188 -0.21 15.79 -5.41
N HIS A 189 -0.66 16.96 -5.87
CA HIS A 189 -1.76 17.09 -6.83
C HIS A 189 -1.61 16.16 -8.06
N LYS A 190 -0.40 16.06 -8.63
CA LYS A 190 -0.12 15.16 -9.76
C LYS A 190 -0.32 13.68 -9.42
N LYS A 191 0.11 13.24 -8.23
CA LYS A 191 -0.06 11.85 -7.77
C LYS A 191 -1.51 11.54 -7.42
N GLU A 192 -2.23 12.53 -6.90
CA GLU A 192 -3.64 12.47 -6.61
C GLU A 192 -4.48 12.30 -7.90
N GLN A 193 -4.31 13.18 -8.88
CA GLN A 193 -5.00 13.08 -10.17
C GLN A 193 -4.76 11.73 -10.84
N LYS A 194 -3.50 11.26 -10.87
CA LYS A 194 -3.17 9.93 -11.40
C LYS A 194 -3.89 8.82 -10.63
N THR A 195 -3.94 8.90 -9.29
CA THR A 195 -4.64 7.93 -8.45
C THR A 195 -6.14 7.90 -8.76
N ILE A 196 -6.78 9.05 -8.91
CA ILE A 196 -8.21 9.15 -9.21
C ILE A 196 -8.50 8.58 -10.60
N LEU A 197 -7.74 8.98 -11.63
CA LEU A 197 -7.91 8.51 -13.00
C LEU A 197 -7.76 6.98 -13.09
N GLU A 198 -6.69 6.43 -12.52
CA GLU A 198 -6.51 4.97 -12.45
C GLU A 198 -7.66 4.29 -11.70
N THR A 199 -8.17 4.92 -10.64
CA THR A 199 -9.29 4.37 -9.85
C THR A 199 -10.56 4.25 -10.70
N LEU A 200 -10.93 5.33 -11.37
CA LEU A 200 -12.14 5.39 -12.20
C LEU A 200 -12.05 4.46 -13.41
N GLN A 201 -10.88 4.38 -14.05
CA GLN A 201 -10.69 3.59 -15.28
C GLN A 201 -10.49 2.09 -15.03
N VAL A 202 -9.86 1.70 -13.91
CA VAL A 202 -9.41 0.32 -13.70
C VAL A 202 -9.94 -0.28 -12.40
N PHE A 203 -9.85 0.43 -11.27
CA PHE A 203 -10.17 -0.17 -9.97
C PHE A 203 -11.67 -0.32 -9.73
N LEU A 204 -12.51 0.52 -10.33
CA LEU A 204 -13.97 0.30 -10.31
C LEU A 204 -14.34 -1.00 -11.05
N ALA A 205 -13.80 -1.21 -12.24
CA ALA A 205 -13.98 -2.45 -12.99
C ALA A 205 -13.42 -3.66 -12.23
N LEU A 206 -12.29 -3.50 -11.55
CA LEU A 206 -11.72 -4.53 -10.69
C LEU A 206 -12.64 -4.92 -9.53
N ALA A 207 -13.24 -3.94 -8.85
CA ALA A 207 -14.19 -4.19 -7.77
C ALA A 207 -15.43 -4.96 -8.27
N THR A 208 -15.92 -4.62 -9.46
CA THR A 208 -17.01 -5.37 -10.13
C THR A 208 -16.57 -6.80 -10.47
N TYR A 209 -15.38 -6.98 -11.04
CA TYR A 209 -14.82 -8.31 -11.36
C TYR A 209 -14.67 -9.20 -10.11
N LEU A 210 -14.22 -8.62 -9.00
CA LEU A 210 -14.10 -9.32 -7.71
C LEU A 210 -15.44 -9.50 -6.99
N LYS A 211 -16.54 -8.94 -7.52
CA LYS A 211 -17.90 -8.97 -6.95
C LYS A 211 -17.98 -8.32 -5.57
N ILE A 212 -17.32 -7.17 -5.38
CA ILE A 212 -17.31 -6.41 -4.12
C ILE A 212 -17.96 -5.03 -4.33
N PRO A 213 -19.30 -4.96 -4.48
CA PRO A 213 -20.00 -3.71 -4.82
C PRO A 213 -19.88 -2.63 -3.73
N LYS A 214 -19.67 -3.02 -2.47
CA LYS A 214 -19.42 -2.07 -1.37
C LYS A 214 -18.14 -1.25 -1.62
N VAL A 215 -17.06 -1.91 -2.04
CA VAL A 215 -15.78 -1.25 -2.32
C VAL A 215 -15.88 -0.40 -3.59
N ALA A 216 -16.58 -0.86 -4.62
CA ALA A 216 -16.85 -0.07 -5.83
C ALA A 216 -17.53 1.26 -5.49
N ARG A 217 -18.60 1.22 -4.66
CA ARG A 217 -19.31 2.42 -4.20
C ARG A 217 -18.39 3.35 -3.40
N GLN A 218 -17.61 2.82 -2.46
CA GLN A 218 -16.67 3.62 -1.66
C GLN A 218 -15.63 4.33 -2.54
N LEU A 219 -15.00 3.61 -3.47
CA LEU A 219 -14.04 4.19 -4.41
C LEU A 219 -14.67 5.32 -5.23
N HIS A 220 -15.86 5.08 -5.77
CA HIS A 220 -16.59 6.07 -6.55
C HIS A 220 -16.92 7.32 -5.73
N THR A 221 -17.50 7.15 -4.53
CA THR A 221 -17.83 8.27 -3.63
C THR A 221 -16.61 9.08 -3.26
N HIS A 222 -15.50 8.45 -2.89
CA HIS A 222 -14.28 9.19 -2.56
C HIS A 222 -13.75 9.98 -3.77
N CYS A 223 -13.65 9.37 -4.96
CA CYS A 223 -13.22 10.06 -6.18
C CYS A 223 -14.10 11.28 -6.52
N LEU A 224 -15.42 11.14 -6.39
CA LEU A 224 -16.37 12.24 -6.61
C LEU A 224 -16.20 13.37 -5.59
N ASN A 225 -16.04 13.05 -4.30
CA ASN A 225 -15.83 14.05 -3.26
C ASN A 225 -14.55 14.86 -3.53
N ILE A 226 -13.46 14.18 -3.90
CA ILE A 226 -12.19 14.85 -4.22
C ILE A 226 -12.35 15.76 -5.44
N THR A 227 -12.98 15.28 -6.51
CA THR A 227 -13.21 16.06 -7.73
C THR A 227 -14.15 17.25 -7.48
N THR A 228 -15.17 17.07 -6.65
CA THR A 228 -16.10 18.14 -6.26
C THR A 228 -15.40 19.20 -5.42
N ASN A 229 -14.50 18.81 -4.52
CA ASN A 229 -13.69 19.76 -3.75
C ASN A 229 -12.80 20.60 -4.66
N TYR A 230 -12.18 20.02 -5.70
CA TYR A 230 -11.46 20.81 -6.71
C TYR A 230 -12.37 21.78 -7.46
N LYS A 231 -13.57 21.34 -7.87
CA LYS A 231 -14.54 22.25 -8.50
C LYS A 231 -14.88 23.41 -7.56
N LYS A 232 -15.19 23.13 -6.29
CA LYS A 232 -15.48 24.16 -5.28
C LYS A 232 -14.30 25.10 -5.02
N LEU A 233 -13.07 24.58 -4.93
CA LEU A 233 -11.85 25.37 -4.76
C LEU A 233 -11.52 26.20 -6.02
N ASN A 234 -11.91 25.73 -7.21
CA ASN A 234 -11.84 26.47 -8.48
C ASN A 234 -13.11 27.29 -8.78
N LEU A 235 -14.05 27.42 -7.83
CA LEU A 235 -15.30 28.19 -7.96
C LEU A 235 -15.29 29.46 -7.09
N TYR A 236 -14.21 30.24 -7.26
CA TYR A 236 -14.27 31.72 -7.22
C TYR A 236 -13.27 32.39 -8.18
N ASN A 237 -12.76 31.68 -9.19
CA ASN A 237 -11.78 32.25 -10.14
C ASN A 237 -12.01 31.76 -11.57
N ASN A 238 -13.22 31.93 -12.11
CA ASN A 238 -13.48 32.02 -13.55
C ASN A 238 -14.87 32.62 -13.81
N THR A 239 -15.07 33.90 -13.47
CA THR A 239 -16.03 34.74 -14.20
C THR A 239 -15.41 35.04 -15.55
N VAL A 240 -15.70 34.22 -16.56
CA VAL A 240 -15.51 34.61 -17.95
C VAL A 240 -16.70 35.53 -18.28
N PRO A 241 -16.49 36.78 -18.75
CA PRO A 241 -17.60 37.66 -19.10
C PRO A 241 -18.32 37.05 -20.30
N PHE A 242 -19.63 36.83 -20.15
CA PHE A 242 -20.52 36.54 -21.27
C PHE A 242 -20.46 37.74 -22.22
N SER A 243 -19.87 37.56 -23.40
CA SER A 243 -20.07 38.50 -24.51
C SER A 243 -21.38 38.10 -25.20
N PRO A 244 -22.40 38.98 -25.22
CA PRO A 244 -23.64 38.68 -25.93
C PRO A 244 -23.36 38.69 -27.44
N LEU A 245 -23.71 37.59 -28.11
CA LEU A 245 -23.74 37.52 -29.57
C LEU A 245 -24.82 38.48 -30.08
N THR A 246 -24.41 39.46 -30.88
CA THR A 246 -25.31 40.31 -31.68
C THR A 246 -25.99 39.45 -32.75
N PRO A 247 -27.32 39.53 -32.92
CA PRO A 247 -28.01 38.82 -33.99
C PRO A 247 -27.85 39.55 -35.34
N GLN A 248 -27.74 38.78 -36.43
CA GLN A 248 -27.95 39.23 -37.81
C GLN A 248 -29.43 39.46 -38.10
#